data_AF-A0A7X3UTQ7-F1
#
_entry.id   AF-A0A7X3UTQ7-F1
#
_cell.length_a   1.000
_cell.length_b   1.000
_cell.length_c   1.000
_cell.angle_alpha   90.00
_cell.angle_beta   90.00
_cell.angle_gamma   90.00
#
_symmetry.space_group_name_H-M   'P 1'
#
loop_
_entity.id
_entity.type
_entity.pdbx_description
1 polymer ?
#
loop_
_entity_poly.entity_id
_entity_poly.type
_entity_poly.pdbx_seq_one_letter_code
_entity_poly.pdbx_strand_id
1 'polypeptide(L)'
;MSTHLTEAANQLGWWLRLPPTNLIDRGDHVRFRYALYQIIHQTATVLYGMNGLPEIMYYPSRLEGARNRLNGLSRAPENAGDALWTLATERVPEKAWAAASRLMRDTLALLNESGGDHGALDQNIEEGSFKPDQSRDPGELYALAAEIAERMRLLEGASAVALGGSLGRGFADRQSDIDLLVFGPGIPREDVRRRFISTWPDIRHGPLIEPACDSVVLDGAMVHIRYWTRQTVEDMLAAFPRPPRPPEQRILAEELQNCHSLVDSDGRLRVWKEVLGRLPDELVKSVIAEAQHRLPLFRDQWRKAQDVDDRIHLYCLANQALNDLLIALYMRNGRFLSTPRWVHKDTPVFDDGPPDVVGRLSPFVDWINDGEDTTARWQVLEGLWGELVDLVPL
;
A
#
# COMPACT_ATOMS: atom_id res chain seq x y z
N MET A 1 2.27 -24.07 7.09
CA MET A 1 1.52 -23.16 6.21
C MET A 1 2.49 -22.50 5.24
N SER A 2 2.07 -22.15 4.02
CA SER A 2 2.93 -21.39 3.10
C SER A 2 3.21 -19.99 3.66
N THR A 3 4.36 -19.41 3.34
CA THR A 3 4.76 -18.07 3.77
C THR A 3 3.71 -17.02 3.41
N HIS A 4 3.11 -17.12 2.21
CA HIS A 4 2.12 -16.16 1.73
C HIS A 4 0.80 -16.22 2.48
N LEU A 5 0.36 -17.39 2.95
CA LEU A 5 -0.85 -17.47 3.75
C LEU A 5 -0.65 -16.78 5.12
N THR A 6 0.51 -16.98 5.76
CA THR A 6 0.84 -16.30 7.01
C THR A 6 0.95 -14.79 6.80
N GLU A 7 1.59 -14.35 5.72
CA GLU A 7 1.69 -12.94 5.35
C GLU A 7 0.31 -12.31 5.12
N ALA A 8 -0.56 -12.97 4.34
CA ALA A 8 -1.92 -12.50 4.09
C ALA A 8 -2.73 -12.42 5.40
N ALA A 9 -2.64 -13.42 6.27
CA ALA A 9 -3.32 -13.40 7.58
C ALA A 9 -2.84 -12.24 8.47
N ASN A 10 -1.53 -11.99 8.49
CA ASN A 10 -0.96 -10.85 9.22
C ASN A 10 -1.49 -9.51 8.65
N GLN A 11 -1.58 -9.39 7.32
CA GLN A 11 -2.11 -8.20 6.66
C GLN A 11 -3.61 -7.98 6.98
N LEU A 12 -4.42 -9.03 7.03
CA LEU A 12 -5.83 -8.92 7.47
C LEU A 12 -5.93 -8.44 8.91
N GLY A 13 -5.09 -8.98 9.80
CA GLY A 13 -5.00 -8.52 11.19
C GLY A 13 -4.60 -7.04 11.30
N TRP A 14 -3.73 -6.57 10.39
CA TRP A 14 -3.34 -5.17 10.32
C TRP A 14 -4.48 -4.25 9.87
N TRP A 15 -5.24 -4.62 8.84
CA TRP A 15 -6.42 -3.84 8.41
C TRP A 15 -7.46 -3.68 9.52
N LEU A 16 -7.67 -4.71 10.34
CA LEU A 16 -8.57 -4.63 11.50
C LEU A 16 -8.09 -3.63 12.56
N ARG A 17 -6.78 -3.40 12.67
CA ARG A 17 -6.19 -2.43 13.60
C ARG A 17 -6.21 -1.00 13.06
N LEU A 18 -6.08 -0.86 11.73
CA LEU A 18 -6.07 0.42 11.03
C LEU A 18 -7.15 0.42 9.93
N PRO A 19 -8.42 0.64 10.30
CA PRO A 19 -9.52 0.70 9.34
C PRO A 19 -9.25 1.75 8.27
N PRO A 20 -9.46 1.44 6.97
CA PRO A 20 -9.29 2.40 5.88
C PRO A 20 -10.41 3.46 5.84
N THR A 21 -11.36 3.45 6.78
CA THR A 21 -12.48 4.41 6.79
C THR A 21 -12.03 5.85 6.97
N ASN A 22 -10.90 6.08 7.63
CA ASN A 22 -10.29 7.40 7.74
C ASN A 22 -9.87 7.99 6.38
N LEU A 23 -9.68 7.14 5.36
CA LEU A 23 -9.39 7.59 4.00
C LEU A 23 -10.59 8.30 3.37
N ILE A 24 -11.82 7.95 3.77
CA ILE A 24 -13.05 8.60 3.30
C ILE A 24 -13.10 10.03 3.83
N ASP A 25 -12.84 10.20 5.13
CA ASP A 25 -12.82 11.52 5.78
C ASP A 25 -11.77 12.46 5.15
N ARG A 26 -10.68 11.87 4.62
CA ARG A 26 -9.61 12.58 3.90
C ARG A 26 -9.91 12.83 2.43
N GLY A 27 -11.04 12.35 1.90
CA GLY A 27 -11.38 12.41 0.48
C GLY A 27 -10.50 11.52 -0.42
N ASP A 28 -9.77 10.56 0.16
CA ASP A 28 -8.85 9.65 -0.56
C ASP A 28 -9.59 8.40 -1.08
N HIS A 29 -10.62 8.63 -1.88
CA HIS A 29 -11.52 7.57 -2.39
C HIS A 29 -10.78 6.49 -3.18
N VAL A 30 -9.80 6.89 -4.01
CA VAL A 30 -8.98 5.95 -4.79
C VAL A 30 -8.25 4.99 -3.87
N ARG A 31 -7.61 5.51 -2.81
CA ARG A 31 -6.88 4.69 -1.84
C ARG A 31 -7.81 3.80 -1.02
N PHE A 32 -8.99 4.30 -0.63
CA PHE A 32 -10.00 3.49 0.05
C PHE A 32 -10.41 2.26 -0.78
N ARG A 33 -10.70 2.47 -2.07
CA ARG A 33 -11.07 1.38 -2.99
C ARG A 33 -9.92 0.41 -3.22
N TYR A 34 -8.71 0.93 -3.36
CA TYR A 34 -7.51 0.09 -3.43
C TYR A 34 -7.29 -0.75 -2.16
N ALA A 35 -7.58 -0.21 -0.97
CA ALA A 35 -7.52 -0.96 0.28
C ALA A 35 -8.52 -2.13 0.31
N LEU A 36 -9.77 -1.91 -0.13
CA LEU A 36 -10.76 -2.99 -0.27
C LEU A 36 -10.30 -4.07 -1.26
N TYR A 37 -9.67 -3.67 -2.37
CA TYR A 37 -9.08 -4.61 -3.33
C TYR A 37 -8.02 -5.51 -2.67
N GLN A 38 -7.13 -4.93 -1.85
CA GLN A 38 -6.12 -5.71 -1.12
C GLN A 38 -6.77 -6.66 -0.10
N ILE A 39 -7.79 -6.21 0.63
CA ILE A 39 -8.54 -7.05 1.58
C ILE A 39 -9.18 -8.24 0.85
N ILE A 40 -9.84 -8.01 -0.30
CA ILE A 40 -10.42 -9.08 -1.12
C ILE A 40 -9.37 -10.14 -1.45
N HIS A 41 -8.20 -9.72 -1.95
CA HIS A 41 -7.11 -10.63 -2.31
C HIS A 41 -6.55 -11.38 -1.11
N GLN A 42 -6.26 -10.70 -0.01
CA GLN A 42 -5.70 -11.30 1.20
C GLN A 42 -6.67 -12.30 1.82
N THR A 43 -7.95 -11.96 1.92
CA THR A 43 -8.99 -12.88 2.40
C THR A 43 -9.09 -14.11 1.51
N ALA A 44 -9.17 -13.93 0.19
CA ALA A 44 -9.25 -15.05 -0.73
C ALA A 44 -7.99 -15.95 -0.68
N THR A 45 -6.80 -15.37 -0.53
CA THR A 45 -5.54 -16.11 -0.33
C THR A 45 -5.53 -16.94 0.94
N VAL A 46 -5.98 -16.37 2.07
CA VAL A 46 -6.09 -17.13 3.34
C VAL A 46 -7.09 -18.28 3.19
N LEU A 47 -8.28 -18.01 2.64
CA LEU A 47 -9.32 -19.01 2.46
C LEU A 47 -8.88 -20.14 1.51
N TYR A 48 -8.24 -19.82 0.37
CA TYR A 48 -7.73 -20.86 -0.53
C TYR A 48 -6.61 -21.68 0.12
N GLY A 49 -5.64 -21.05 0.79
CA GLY A 49 -4.57 -21.80 1.44
C GLY A 49 -5.05 -22.65 2.62
N MET A 50 -6.08 -22.23 3.37
CA MET A 50 -6.74 -23.07 4.38
C MET A 50 -7.37 -24.34 3.79
N ASN A 51 -7.78 -24.28 2.52
CA ASN A 51 -8.37 -25.40 1.79
C ASN A 51 -7.33 -26.12 0.89
N GLY A 52 -6.03 -25.82 1.03
CA GLY A 52 -4.96 -26.44 0.23
C GLY A 52 -5.01 -26.10 -1.26
N LEU A 53 -5.72 -25.03 -1.63
CA LEU A 53 -5.82 -24.57 -3.01
C LEU A 53 -4.64 -23.66 -3.37
N PRO A 54 -4.25 -23.59 -4.66
CA PRO A 54 -3.20 -22.69 -5.12
C PRO A 54 -3.46 -21.25 -4.72
N GLU A 55 -2.38 -20.56 -4.35
CA GLU A 55 -2.42 -19.16 -3.93
C GLU A 55 -2.91 -18.25 -5.06
N ILE A 56 -3.65 -17.21 -4.66
CA ILE A 56 -4.17 -16.22 -5.59
C ILE A 56 -3.14 -15.11 -5.69
N MET A 57 -2.48 -15.03 -6.84
CA MET A 57 -1.53 -13.96 -7.11
C MET A 57 -2.26 -12.60 -7.17
N TYR A 58 -1.59 -11.58 -6.65
CA TYR A 58 -2.01 -10.18 -6.69
C TYR A 58 -1.94 -9.57 -8.09
N TYR A 59 -1.34 -10.24 -9.08
CA TYR A 59 -1.17 -9.66 -10.40
C TYR A 59 -0.91 -10.71 -11.51
N PRO A 60 -1.66 -10.68 -12.62
CA PRO A 60 -3.04 -10.18 -12.71
C PRO A 60 -3.95 -11.00 -11.79
N SER A 61 -5.09 -10.43 -11.35
CA SER A 61 -6.00 -11.14 -10.45
C SER A 61 -6.50 -12.43 -11.08
N ARG A 62 -6.46 -13.52 -10.31
CA ARG A 62 -6.95 -14.86 -10.70
C ARG A 62 -8.26 -15.24 -9.99
N LEU A 63 -9.05 -14.23 -9.63
CA LEU A 63 -10.32 -14.37 -8.90
C LEU A 63 -11.52 -14.71 -9.80
N GLU A 64 -11.27 -15.33 -10.95
CA GLU A 64 -12.34 -15.82 -11.83
C GLU A 64 -13.22 -16.86 -11.11
N GLY A 65 -14.53 -16.63 -11.14
CA GLY A 65 -15.56 -17.40 -10.46
C GLY A 65 -15.46 -17.35 -8.93
N ALA A 66 -14.79 -16.34 -8.35
CA ALA A 66 -14.46 -16.32 -6.92
C ALA A 66 -15.69 -16.47 -6.03
N ARG A 67 -16.83 -15.86 -6.37
CA ARG A 67 -18.07 -15.93 -5.58
C ARG A 67 -18.49 -17.38 -5.33
N ASN A 68 -18.72 -18.14 -6.39
CA ASN A 68 -19.18 -19.53 -6.27
C ASN A 68 -18.10 -20.42 -5.64
N ARG A 69 -16.83 -20.22 -6.03
CA ARG A 69 -15.71 -21.02 -5.51
C ARG A 69 -15.52 -20.84 -4.00
N LEU A 70 -15.60 -19.61 -3.51
CA LEU A 70 -15.42 -19.29 -2.09
C LEU A 70 -16.63 -19.73 -1.25
N ASN A 71 -17.85 -19.59 -1.78
CA ASN A 71 -19.05 -20.13 -1.13
C ASN A 71 -19.02 -21.66 -1.00
N GLY A 72 -18.34 -22.35 -1.92
CA GLY A 72 -18.22 -23.81 -1.92
C GLY A 72 -17.05 -24.38 -1.11
N LEU A 73 -16.26 -23.55 -0.42
CA LEU A 73 -15.13 -24.04 0.37
C LEU A 73 -15.60 -24.74 1.64
N SER A 74 -14.94 -25.84 1.99
CA SER A 74 -15.24 -26.59 3.22
C SER A 74 -14.77 -25.88 4.47
N ARG A 75 -13.72 -25.05 4.36
CA ARG A 75 -13.18 -24.23 5.45
C ARG A 75 -13.23 -22.75 5.09
N ALA A 76 -14.41 -22.14 5.24
CA ALA A 76 -14.62 -20.71 5.03
C ALA A 76 -15.79 -20.21 5.88
N PRO A 77 -15.87 -18.89 6.15
CA PRO A 77 -17.09 -18.29 6.68
C PRO A 77 -18.28 -18.58 5.76
N GLU A 78 -19.48 -18.69 6.32
CA GLU A 78 -20.68 -18.92 5.54
C GLU A 78 -20.85 -17.80 4.50
N ASN A 79 -21.09 -18.19 3.25
CA ASN A 79 -21.28 -17.27 2.12
C ASN A 79 -20.09 -16.29 1.90
N ALA A 80 -18.85 -16.73 2.14
CA ALA A 80 -17.65 -15.90 1.99
C ALA A 80 -17.52 -15.23 0.61
N GLY A 81 -17.94 -15.91 -0.46
CA GLY A 81 -17.99 -15.35 -1.81
C GLY A 81 -19.03 -14.25 -1.97
N ASP A 82 -20.22 -14.38 -1.35
CA ASP A 82 -21.23 -13.30 -1.33
C ASP A 82 -20.76 -12.10 -0.51
N ALA A 83 -20.00 -12.35 0.56
CA ALA A 83 -19.38 -11.28 1.33
C ALA A 83 -18.36 -10.51 0.46
N LEU A 84 -17.45 -11.18 -0.26
CA LEU A 84 -16.53 -10.49 -1.18
C LEU A 84 -17.25 -9.78 -2.33
N TRP A 85 -18.34 -10.36 -2.84
CA TRP A 85 -19.19 -9.69 -3.81
C TRP A 85 -19.75 -8.39 -3.26
N THR A 86 -20.21 -8.38 -2.01
CA THR A 86 -20.68 -7.17 -1.34
C THR A 86 -19.58 -6.12 -1.25
N LEU A 87 -18.34 -6.50 -0.93
CA LEU A 87 -17.21 -5.56 -0.91
C LEU A 87 -16.97 -4.90 -2.28
N ALA A 88 -17.10 -5.66 -3.37
CA ALA A 88 -16.90 -5.17 -4.73
C ALA A 88 -18.04 -4.26 -5.24
N THR A 89 -19.25 -4.40 -4.68
CA THR A 89 -20.49 -3.80 -5.21
C THR A 89 -21.15 -2.78 -4.27
N GLU A 90 -20.74 -2.71 -3.00
CA GLU A 90 -21.31 -1.78 -2.02
C GLU A 90 -20.81 -0.33 -2.23
N ARG A 91 -21.79 0.57 -2.35
CA ARG A 91 -21.57 2.00 -2.58
C ARG A 91 -21.22 2.72 -1.29
N VAL A 92 -21.87 2.35 -0.18
CA VAL A 92 -21.72 3.03 1.12
C VAL A 92 -20.44 2.53 1.79
N PRO A 93 -19.40 3.37 1.90
CA PRO A 93 -18.08 2.93 2.38
C PRO A 93 -18.12 2.28 3.77
N GLU A 94 -18.97 2.77 4.67
CA GLU A 94 -19.13 2.24 6.02
C GLU A 94 -19.72 0.82 6.00
N LYS A 95 -20.65 0.55 5.08
CA LYS A 95 -21.22 -0.79 4.88
C LYS A 95 -20.21 -1.75 4.26
N ALA A 96 -19.44 -1.27 3.28
CA ALA A 96 -18.38 -2.05 2.65
C ALA A 96 -17.32 -2.45 3.69
N TRP A 97 -16.92 -1.50 4.54
CA TRP A 97 -16.01 -1.77 5.65
C TRP A 97 -16.60 -2.70 6.70
N ALA A 98 -17.87 -2.52 7.09
CA ALA A 98 -18.52 -3.42 8.04
C ALA A 98 -18.55 -4.87 7.53
N ALA A 99 -18.85 -5.06 6.24
CA ALA A 99 -18.79 -6.37 5.59
C ALA A 99 -17.36 -6.94 5.57
N ALA A 100 -16.37 -6.10 5.21
CA ALA A 100 -14.96 -6.49 5.15
C ALA A 100 -14.43 -6.91 6.53
N SER A 101 -14.66 -6.08 7.55
CA SER A 101 -14.17 -6.33 8.91
C SER A 101 -14.76 -7.60 9.51
N ARG A 102 -16.06 -7.87 9.31
CA ARG A 102 -16.69 -9.14 9.71
C ARG A 102 -16.03 -10.33 9.01
N LEU A 103 -15.94 -10.29 7.68
CA LEU A 103 -15.36 -11.38 6.90
C LEU A 103 -13.90 -11.66 7.32
N MET A 104 -13.09 -10.62 7.56
CA MET A 104 -11.72 -10.77 8.04
C MET A 104 -11.66 -11.44 9.42
N ARG A 105 -12.50 -11.01 10.38
CA ARG A 105 -12.55 -11.62 11.72
C ARG A 105 -12.94 -13.09 11.65
N ASP A 106 -13.99 -13.41 10.88
CA ASP A 106 -14.44 -14.80 10.72
C ASP A 106 -13.37 -15.66 10.03
N THR A 107 -12.71 -15.13 9.01
CA THR A 107 -11.60 -15.81 8.31
C THR A 107 -10.43 -16.10 9.27
N LEU A 108 -10.02 -15.10 10.06
CA LEU A 108 -8.92 -15.25 11.02
C LEU A 108 -9.29 -16.20 12.16
N ALA A 109 -10.54 -16.16 12.66
CA ALA A 109 -11.02 -17.07 13.69
C ALA A 109 -10.93 -18.54 13.23
N LEU A 110 -11.45 -18.84 12.03
CA LEU A 110 -11.36 -20.19 11.44
C LEU A 110 -9.91 -20.64 11.21
N LEU A 111 -9.03 -19.72 10.84
CA LEU A 111 -7.61 -20.02 10.67
C LEU A 111 -6.98 -20.49 12.00
N ASN A 112 -7.30 -19.81 13.10
CA ASN A 112 -6.78 -20.15 14.43
C ASN A 112 -7.34 -21.46 14.98
N GLU A 113 -8.63 -21.72 14.79
CA GLU A 113 -9.27 -22.98 15.22
C GLU A 113 -8.61 -24.21 14.59
N SER A 114 -8.00 -24.02 13.43
CA SER A 114 -7.41 -25.09 12.66
C SER A 114 -5.93 -25.36 12.99
N GLY A 115 -5.35 -24.59 13.91
CA GLY A 115 -3.93 -24.60 14.21
C GLY A 115 -3.62 -24.85 15.68
N GLY A 116 -3.14 -26.06 16.00
CA GLY A 116 -2.57 -26.34 17.32
C GLY A 116 -1.25 -25.58 17.50
N ASP A 117 -1.20 -24.71 18.52
CA ASP A 117 -0.01 -24.00 19.01
C ASP A 117 0.80 -23.28 17.90
N HIS A 118 0.10 -22.50 17.08
CA HIS A 118 0.73 -21.60 16.13
C HIS A 118 1.00 -20.28 16.83
N GLY A 119 2.29 -19.97 17.00
CA GLY A 119 2.81 -18.83 17.76
C GLY A 119 1.83 -17.68 17.73
N ALA A 120 1.20 -17.45 18.88
CA ALA A 120 0.04 -16.59 19.03
C ALA A 120 0.19 -15.37 18.14
N LEU A 121 -0.58 -15.32 17.05
CA LEU A 121 -1.01 -14.05 16.49
C LEU A 121 -1.55 -13.31 17.71
N ASP A 122 -0.79 -12.35 18.23
CA ASP A 122 -1.08 -11.66 19.48
C ASP A 122 -2.40 -10.89 19.29
N GLN A 123 -3.49 -11.62 19.51
CA GLN A 123 -4.88 -11.23 19.27
C GLN A 123 -5.45 -10.47 20.47
N ASN A 124 -4.67 -10.33 21.54
CA ASN A 124 -4.99 -9.52 22.71
C ASN A 124 -4.73 -8.02 22.50
N ILE A 125 -4.50 -7.58 21.28
CA ILE A 125 -4.40 -6.17 20.95
C ILE A 125 -5.83 -5.65 20.77
N GLU A 126 -6.38 -5.07 21.84
CA GLU A 126 -7.70 -4.43 21.85
C GLU A 126 -7.85 -3.47 20.65
N GLU A 127 -9.04 -3.47 20.05
CA GLU A 127 -9.38 -2.54 18.97
C GLU A 127 -9.14 -1.11 19.43
N GLY A 128 -8.19 -0.42 18.79
CA GLY A 128 -7.81 0.94 19.16
C GLY A 128 -6.70 1.10 20.20
N SER A 129 -6.11 0.02 20.71
CA SER A 129 -4.94 0.07 21.63
C SER A 129 -3.71 0.78 21.05
N PHE A 130 -3.64 0.90 19.72
CA PHE A 130 -2.60 1.61 18.97
C PHE A 130 -3.11 2.85 18.24
N LYS A 131 -4.30 3.36 18.59
CA LYS A 131 -4.76 4.63 18.00
C LYS A 131 -3.83 5.75 18.48
N PRO A 132 -3.14 6.44 17.55
CA PRO A 132 -2.37 7.62 17.91
C PRO A 132 -3.32 8.67 18.50
N ASP A 133 -2.79 9.54 19.34
CA ASP A 133 -3.51 10.73 19.80
C ASP A 133 -3.81 11.62 18.59
N GLN A 134 -5.07 11.59 18.15
CA GLN A 134 -5.55 12.33 16.98
C GLN A 134 -5.79 13.82 17.27
N SER A 135 -5.34 14.33 18.43
CA SER A 135 -5.42 15.76 18.77
C SER A 135 -4.18 16.55 18.32
N ARG A 136 -3.06 15.87 18.03
CA ARG A 136 -1.78 16.53 17.72
C ARG A 136 -1.83 17.29 16.41
N ASP A 137 -1.25 18.48 16.43
CA ASP A 137 -1.04 19.24 15.20
C ASP A 137 0.18 18.69 14.42
N PRO A 138 0.22 18.84 13.08
CA PRO A 138 1.37 18.39 12.29
C PRO A 138 2.72 19.00 12.72
N GLY A 139 2.73 20.21 13.28
CA GLY A 139 3.92 20.87 13.82
C GLY A 139 4.48 20.15 15.05
N GLU A 140 3.63 19.77 15.99
CA GLU A 140 4.00 18.92 17.14
C GLU A 140 4.57 17.57 16.69
N LEU A 141 3.94 16.92 15.70
CA LEU A 141 4.45 15.65 15.16
C LEU A 141 5.83 15.82 14.52
N TYR A 142 6.05 16.92 13.80
CA TYR A 142 7.34 17.23 13.20
C TYR A 142 8.43 17.49 14.25
N ALA A 143 8.10 18.26 15.30
CA ALA A 143 9.02 18.52 16.41
C ALA A 143 9.43 17.22 17.14
N LEU A 144 8.45 16.35 17.42
CA LEU A 144 8.70 15.04 18.00
C LEU A 144 9.58 14.17 17.07
N ALA A 145 9.29 14.16 15.77
CA ALA A 145 10.09 13.41 14.80
C ALA A 145 11.56 13.88 14.76
N ALA A 146 11.81 15.19 14.82
CA ALA A 146 13.15 15.75 14.89
C ALA A 146 13.89 15.34 16.16
N GLU A 147 13.21 15.33 17.32
CA GLU A 147 13.78 14.83 18.56
C GLU A 147 14.15 13.34 18.47
N ILE A 148 13.24 12.52 17.95
CA ILE A 148 13.50 11.08 17.75
C ILE A 148 14.68 10.88 16.80
N ALA A 149 14.78 11.68 15.72
CA ALA A 149 15.89 11.57 14.77
C ALA A 149 17.25 11.86 15.42
N GLU A 150 17.35 12.84 16.32
CA GLU A 150 18.59 13.10 17.08
C GLU A 150 18.94 11.96 18.02
N ARG A 151 17.94 11.31 18.63
CA ARG A 151 18.17 10.07 19.39
C ARG A 151 18.67 8.99 18.46
N MET A 152 18.00 8.75 17.33
CA MET A 152 18.37 7.72 16.36
C MET A 152 19.77 7.89 15.78
N ARG A 153 20.28 9.12 15.68
CA ARG A 153 21.68 9.39 15.30
C ARG A 153 22.71 8.73 16.23
N LEU A 154 22.34 8.43 17.48
CA LEU A 154 23.19 7.75 18.45
C LEU A 154 23.16 6.22 18.32
N LEU A 155 22.25 5.66 17.52
CA LEU A 155 22.22 4.23 17.24
C LEU A 155 23.46 3.86 16.42
N GLU A 156 24.23 2.89 16.89
CA GLU A 156 25.43 2.41 16.20
C GLU A 156 25.08 1.99 14.76
N GLY A 157 25.78 2.58 13.79
CA GLY A 157 25.57 2.34 12.37
C GLY A 157 24.56 3.28 11.69
N ALA A 158 23.82 4.12 12.41
CA ALA A 158 22.99 5.15 11.77
C ALA A 158 23.88 6.27 11.20
N SER A 159 23.77 6.53 9.89
CA SER A 159 24.48 7.61 9.18
C SER A 159 23.56 8.73 8.71
N ALA A 160 22.27 8.45 8.49
CA ALA A 160 21.28 9.46 8.14
C ALA A 160 19.90 9.07 8.66
N VAL A 161 19.07 10.06 8.96
CA VAL A 161 17.68 9.90 9.37
C VAL A 161 16.81 10.88 8.61
N ALA A 162 15.73 10.39 8.00
CA ALA A 162 14.77 11.18 7.26
C ALA A 162 13.34 10.92 7.76
N LEU A 163 12.48 11.90 7.58
CA LEU A 163 11.04 11.81 7.76
C LEU A 163 10.41 11.35 6.45
N GLY A 164 9.70 10.23 6.48
CA GLY A 164 8.95 9.68 5.36
C GLY A 164 7.45 9.99 5.44
N GLY A 165 6.66 9.23 4.70
CA GLY A 165 5.21 9.24 4.81
C GLY A 165 4.55 10.60 4.55
N SER A 166 3.46 10.85 5.27
CA SER A 166 2.68 12.09 5.13
C SER A 166 3.45 13.33 5.61
N LEU A 167 4.26 13.20 6.65
CA LEU A 167 5.08 14.30 7.18
C LEU A 167 6.21 14.69 6.23
N GLY A 168 6.94 13.72 5.67
CA GLY A 168 8.00 13.97 4.68
C GLY A 168 7.49 14.71 3.44
N ARG A 169 6.25 14.41 3.02
CA ARG A 169 5.56 15.05 1.90
C ARG A 169 4.97 16.43 2.22
N GLY A 170 4.84 16.80 3.49
CA GLY A 170 4.09 17.99 3.90
C GLY A 170 2.57 17.83 3.79
N PHE A 171 2.06 16.59 3.79
CA PHE A 171 0.64 16.26 3.70
C PHE A 171 0.04 15.81 5.02
N ALA A 172 0.81 15.87 6.11
CA ALA A 172 0.38 15.41 7.42
C ALA A 172 -0.85 16.15 7.92
N ASP A 173 -1.70 15.42 8.63
CA ASP A 173 -2.86 15.92 9.32
C ASP A 173 -2.92 15.32 10.73
N ARG A 174 -4.00 15.59 11.47
CA ARG A 174 -4.16 15.12 12.86
C ARG A 174 -4.23 13.61 13.01
N GLN A 175 -4.45 12.88 11.92
CA GLN A 175 -4.50 11.41 11.90
C GLN A 175 -3.19 10.81 11.36
N SER A 176 -2.14 11.61 11.18
CA SER A 176 -0.84 11.14 10.71
C SER A 176 -0.04 10.46 11.80
N ASP A 177 0.67 9.42 11.42
CA ASP A 177 1.77 8.80 12.13
C ASP A 177 3.11 9.47 11.76
N ILE A 178 4.17 9.09 12.47
CA ILE A 178 5.54 9.47 12.17
C ILE A 178 6.25 8.30 11.49
N ASP A 179 6.58 8.43 10.21
CA ASP A 179 7.45 7.49 9.49
C ASP A 179 8.88 8.03 9.50
N LEU A 180 9.82 7.32 10.14
CA LEU A 180 11.26 7.60 10.08
C LEU A 180 11.98 6.57 9.22
N LEU A 181 12.89 7.06 8.39
CA LEU A 181 13.77 6.27 7.53
C LEU A 181 15.20 6.43 8.06
N VAL A 182 15.81 5.34 8.50
CA VAL A 182 17.17 5.32 9.08
C VAL A 182 18.09 4.57 8.14
N PHE A 183 19.17 5.22 7.74
CA PHE A 183 20.13 4.70 6.78
C PHE A 183 21.48 4.45 7.46
N GLY A 184 22.13 3.35 7.10
CA GLY A 184 23.44 2.97 7.64
C GLY A 184 24.20 1.99 6.73
N PRO A 185 25.46 1.67 7.02
CA PRO A 185 26.21 0.64 6.28
C PRO A 185 25.62 -0.77 6.49
N GLY A 186 24.82 -0.97 7.53
CA GLY A 186 24.06 -2.19 7.80
C GLY A 186 22.86 -1.90 8.70
N ILE A 187 21.90 -2.82 8.74
CA ILE A 187 20.75 -2.74 9.65
C ILE A 187 21.18 -3.38 10.99
N PRO A 188 21.15 -2.65 12.12
CA PRO A 188 21.50 -3.24 13.41
C PRO A 188 20.54 -4.38 13.76
N ARG A 189 20.99 -5.37 14.54
CA ARG A 189 20.16 -6.52 14.94
C ARG A 189 18.94 -6.06 15.74
N GLU A 190 17.83 -6.79 15.62
CA GLU A 190 16.56 -6.43 16.24
C GLU A 190 16.67 -6.25 17.76
N ASP A 191 17.38 -7.14 18.46
CA ASP A 191 17.60 -7.04 19.90
C ASP A 191 18.42 -5.81 20.31
N VAL A 192 19.32 -5.34 19.44
CA VAL A 192 20.08 -4.11 19.63
C VAL A 192 19.17 -2.89 19.46
N ARG A 193 18.42 -2.82 18.35
CA ARG A 193 17.50 -1.69 18.08
C ARG A 193 16.42 -1.57 19.14
N ARG A 194 15.78 -2.69 19.51
CA ARG A 194 14.75 -2.69 20.54
C ARG A 194 15.29 -2.28 21.91
N ARG A 195 16.47 -2.78 22.32
CA ARG A 195 17.10 -2.33 23.59
C ARG A 195 17.40 -0.84 23.57
N PHE A 196 17.91 -0.33 22.45
CA PHE A 196 18.18 1.10 22.28
C PHE A 196 16.90 1.93 22.44
N ILE A 197 15.83 1.58 21.70
CA ILE A 197 14.53 2.26 21.76
C ILE A 197 13.90 2.16 23.16
N SER A 198 14.05 1.03 23.85
CA SER A 198 13.56 0.84 25.22
C SER A 198 14.21 1.74 26.26
N THR A 199 15.30 2.44 25.92
CA THR A 199 15.89 3.45 26.82
C THR A 199 15.15 4.79 26.82
N TRP A 200 14.22 4.98 25.88
CA TRP A 200 13.49 6.23 25.74
C TRP A 200 12.37 6.33 26.79
N PRO A 201 12.14 7.53 27.37
CA PRO A 201 11.04 7.74 28.30
C PRO A 201 9.68 7.50 27.62
N ASP A 202 8.73 6.92 28.36
CA ASP A 202 7.32 6.76 27.97
C ASP A 202 7.08 5.99 26.65
N ILE A 203 8.03 5.13 26.28
CA ILE A 203 7.96 4.31 25.07
C ILE A 203 7.09 3.07 25.29
N ARG A 204 6.20 2.79 24.34
CA ARG A 204 5.48 1.51 24.24
C ARG A 204 5.79 0.86 22.91
N HIS A 205 6.25 -0.40 22.95
CA HIS A 205 6.49 -1.15 21.72
C HIS A 205 5.17 -1.49 21.03
N GLY A 206 5.13 -1.20 19.74
CA GLY A 206 4.04 -1.52 18.83
C GLY A 206 4.20 -2.90 18.20
N PRO A 207 3.22 -3.31 17.37
CA PRO A 207 3.32 -4.56 16.65
C PRO A 207 4.45 -4.51 15.63
N LEU A 208 5.10 -5.64 15.40
CA LEU A 208 5.99 -5.80 14.26
C LEU A 208 5.15 -5.74 12.98
N ILE A 209 5.38 -4.74 12.13
CA ILE A 209 4.67 -4.56 10.86
C ILE A 209 5.40 -5.17 9.67
N GLU A 210 6.74 -5.10 9.66
CA GLU A 210 7.58 -5.66 8.60
C GLU A 210 9.01 -5.89 9.12
N PRO A 211 9.81 -6.74 8.46
CA PRO A 211 11.23 -6.90 8.79
C PRO A 211 11.96 -5.55 8.71
N ALA A 212 12.92 -5.34 9.61
CA ALA A 212 13.67 -4.08 9.68
C ALA A 212 12.77 -2.83 9.82
N CYS A 213 11.64 -2.97 10.53
CA CYS A 213 10.87 -1.85 11.03
C CYS A 213 10.55 -2.05 12.51
N ASP A 214 10.79 -1.03 13.32
CA ASP A 214 10.33 -0.98 14.70
C ASP A 214 9.15 -0.01 14.79
N SER A 215 8.02 -0.47 15.31
CA SER A 215 6.85 0.40 15.57
C SER A 215 6.74 0.65 17.06
N VAL A 216 6.47 1.90 17.43
CA VAL A 216 6.33 2.31 18.83
C VAL A 216 5.28 3.40 18.98
N VAL A 217 4.74 3.52 20.19
CA VAL A 217 4.01 4.71 20.61
C VAL A 217 4.90 5.50 21.55
N LEU A 218 5.20 6.73 21.17
CA LEU A 218 5.99 7.67 21.97
C LEU A 218 5.19 8.95 22.12
N ASP A 219 4.96 9.37 23.37
CA ASP A 219 4.22 10.60 23.68
C ASP A 219 2.85 10.65 22.95
N GLY A 220 2.14 9.51 22.93
CA GLY A 220 0.84 9.37 22.26
C GLY A 220 0.89 9.27 20.73
N ALA A 221 2.01 9.56 20.07
CA ALA A 221 2.16 9.42 18.62
C ALA A 221 2.62 8.01 18.21
N MET A 222 2.04 7.47 17.14
CA MET A 222 2.56 6.27 16.49
C MET A 222 3.80 6.62 15.66
N VAL A 223 4.88 5.86 15.84
CA VAL A 223 6.15 6.04 15.14
C VAL A 223 6.56 4.72 14.51
N HIS A 224 6.79 4.74 13.20
CA HIS A 224 7.35 3.65 12.43
C HIS A 224 8.79 4.00 12.04
N ILE A 225 9.76 3.21 12.51
CA ILE A 225 11.19 3.41 12.23
C ILE A 225 11.65 2.31 11.28
N ARG A 226 11.83 2.65 10.00
CA ARG A 226 12.29 1.73 8.95
C ARG A 226 13.80 1.87 8.74
N TYR A 227 14.49 0.75 8.62
CA TYR A 227 15.94 0.73 8.45
C TYR A 227 16.31 0.25 7.05
N TRP A 228 17.15 1.03 6.38
CA TRP A 228 17.67 0.73 5.05
C TRP A 228 19.19 0.69 5.07
N THR A 229 19.78 -0.24 4.32
CA THR A 229 21.23 -0.19 4.12
C THR A 229 21.56 0.80 3.00
N ARG A 230 22.69 1.48 3.14
CA ARG A 230 23.28 2.30 2.09
C ARG A 230 23.46 1.50 0.80
N GLN A 231 23.92 0.25 0.90
CA GLN A 231 24.11 -0.61 -0.26
C GLN A 231 22.79 -0.86 -0.99
N THR A 232 21.68 -1.10 -0.27
CA THR A 232 20.35 -1.28 -0.87
C THR A 232 19.93 -0.07 -1.70
N VAL A 233 20.19 1.15 -1.20
CA VAL A 233 19.91 2.38 -1.95
C VAL A 233 20.82 2.49 -3.18
N GLU A 234 22.12 2.26 -3.02
CA GLU A 234 23.09 2.36 -4.12
C GLU A 234 22.83 1.31 -5.22
N ASP A 235 22.47 0.08 -4.85
CA ASP A 235 22.09 -0.98 -5.78
C ASP A 235 20.81 -0.64 -6.54
N MET A 236 19.80 -0.10 -5.84
CA MET A 236 18.56 0.36 -6.47
C MET A 236 18.84 1.47 -7.49
N LEU A 237 19.66 2.47 -7.13
CA LEU A 237 20.01 3.55 -8.05
C LEU A 237 20.85 3.06 -9.23
N ALA A 238 21.78 2.13 -9.00
CA ALA A 238 22.62 1.54 -10.04
C ALA A 238 21.84 0.63 -11.00
N ALA A 239 20.67 0.13 -10.58
CA ALA A 239 19.78 -0.63 -11.46
C ALA A 239 19.14 0.25 -12.54
N PHE A 240 19.04 1.58 -12.35
CA PHE A 240 18.52 2.48 -13.37
C PHE A 240 19.47 2.58 -14.57
N PRO A 241 18.97 2.59 -15.82
CA PRO A 241 17.57 2.78 -16.22
C PRO A 241 16.75 1.50 -16.37
N ARG A 242 17.26 0.32 -15.99
CA ARG A 242 16.44 -0.89 -16.06
C ARG A 242 15.29 -0.73 -15.05
N PRO A 243 14.04 -1.04 -15.44
CA PRO A 243 12.90 -0.83 -14.56
C PRO A 243 13.12 -1.58 -13.24
N PRO A 244 12.85 -0.96 -12.08
CA PRO A 244 12.91 -1.65 -10.80
C PRO A 244 11.89 -2.78 -10.84
N ARG A 245 12.38 -4.01 -10.89
CA ARG A 245 11.53 -5.22 -10.98
C ARG A 245 10.89 -5.60 -9.64
N PRO A 246 11.49 -5.31 -8.48
CA PRO A 246 10.86 -5.61 -7.21
C PRO A 246 10.01 -4.43 -6.67
N PRO A 247 8.78 -4.67 -6.18
CA PRO A 247 7.96 -3.64 -5.53
C PRO A 247 8.68 -2.85 -4.43
N GLU A 248 9.56 -3.51 -3.66
CA GLU A 248 10.34 -2.89 -2.59
C GLU A 248 11.28 -1.78 -3.08
N GLN A 249 11.81 -1.89 -4.30
CA GLN A 249 12.66 -0.84 -4.89
C GLN A 249 11.83 0.40 -5.25
N ARG A 250 10.57 0.24 -5.68
CA ARG A 250 9.68 1.38 -5.94
C ARG A 250 9.24 2.06 -4.65
N ILE A 251 8.97 1.28 -3.59
CA ILE A 251 8.68 1.82 -2.26
C ILE A 251 9.86 2.66 -1.78
N LEU A 252 11.07 2.10 -1.83
CA LEU A 252 12.28 2.83 -1.40
C LEU A 252 12.54 4.09 -2.25
N ALA A 253 12.38 4.01 -3.57
CA ALA A 253 12.56 5.16 -4.45
C ALA A 253 11.53 6.27 -4.16
N GLU A 254 10.26 5.91 -3.97
CA GLU A 254 9.20 6.84 -3.58
C GLU A 254 9.46 7.46 -2.20
N GLU A 255 9.83 6.66 -1.20
CA GLU A 255 10.15 7.12 0.14
C GLU A 255 11.32 8.12 0.11
N LEU A 256 12.43 7.78 -0.57
CA LEU A 256 13.60 8.65 -0.70
C LEU A 256 13.30 9.95 -1.44
N GLN A 257 12.54 9.88 -2.54
CA GLN A 257 12.19 11.06 -3.32
C GLN A 257 11.38 12.07 -2.49
N ASN A 258 10.49 11.56 -1.64
CA ASN A 258 9.54 12.35 -0.88
C ASN A 258 9.96 12.62 0.58
N CYS A 259 11.12 12.13 1.04
CA CYS A 259 11.50 12.28 2.44
C CYS A 259 11.96 13.71 2.77
N HIS A 260 11.86 14.10 4.03
CA HIS A 260 12.49 15.30 4.57
C HIS A 260 13.72 14.91 5.41
N SER A 261 14.88 15.48 5.12
CA SER A 261 16.11 15.16 5.86
C SER A 261 16.07 15.77 7.26
N LEU A 262 16.26 14.95 8.30
CA LEU A 262 16.39 15.42 9.69
C LEU A 262 17.85 15.38 10.14
N VAL A 263 18.56 14.30 9.80
CA VAL A 263 19.99 14.10 10.06
C VAL A 263 20.66 13.59 8.80
N ASP A 264 21.64 14.33 8.26
CA ASP A 264 22.40 13.95 7.06
C ASP A 264 23.80 14.59 7.07
N SER A 265 24.64 14.19 8.03
CA SER A 265 25.96 14.80 8.25
C SER A 265 26.85 14.76 7.00
N ASP A 266 26.71 13.72 6.19
CA ASP A 266 27.55 13.45 5.03
C ASP A 266 26.89 13.92 3.71
N GLY A 267 25.69 14.51 3.78
CA GLY A 267 24.94 14.99 2.62
C GLY A 267 24.47 13.88 1.67
N ARG A 268 24.35 12.64 2.14
CA ARG A 268 24.04 11.45 1.34
C ARG A 268 22.58 11.43 0.89
N LEU A 269 21.65 11.79 1.78
CA LEU A 269 20.24 11.87 1.42
C LEU A 269 20.04 12.90 0.32
N ARG A 270 20.71 14.06 0.42
CA ARG A 270 20.68 15.08 -0.64
C ARG A 270 21.15 14.52 -1.98
N VAL A 271 22.28 13.81 -2.03
CA VAL A 271 22.81 13.21 -3.26
C VAL A 271 21.83 12.20 -3.86
N TRP A 272 21.26 11.29 -3.05
CA TRP A 272 20.29 10.32 -3.56
C TRP A 272 19.03 10.99 -4.10
N LYS A 273 18.52 12.02 -3.43
CA LYS A 273 17.38 12.81 -3.90
C LYS A 273 17.68 13.53 -5.20
N GLU A 274 18.89 14.09 -5.37
CA GLU A 274 19.31 14.73 -6.62
C GLU A 274 19.33 13.73 -7.80
N VAL A 275 19.74 12.48 -7.56
CA VAL A 275 19.68 11.41 -8.57
C VAL A 275 18.24 11.05 -8.90
N LEU A 276 17.38 10.85 -7.89
CA LEU A 276 15.96 10.53 -8.08
C LEU A 276 15.14 11.68 -8.67
N GLY A 277 15.61 12.92 -8.57
CA GLY A 277 14.99 14.10 -9.20
C GLY A 277 15.22 14.19 -10.70
N ARG A 278 16.08 13.33 -11.28
CA ARG A 278 16.41 13.30 -12.71
C ARG A 278 16.30 11.87 -13.24
N LEU A 279 15.07 11.39 -13.35
CA LEU A 279 14.81 10.04 -13.85
C LEU A 279 15.31 9.91 -15.30
N PRO A 280 16.05 8.85 -15.64
CA PRO A 280 16.46 8.61 -17.02
C PRO A 280 15.23 8.42 -17.93
N ASP A 281 15.23 9.03 -19.11
CA ASP A 281 14.15 8.89 -20.09
C ASP A 281 13.84 7.42 -20.41
N GLU A 282 14.86 6.58 -20.51
CA GLU A 282 14.73 5.13 -20.75
C GLU A 282 13.95 4.41 -19.64
N LEU A 283 14.09 4.85 -18.37
CA LEU A 283 13.30 4.30 -17.27
C LEU A 283 11.83 4.68 -17.44
N VAL A 284 11.55 5.95 -17.72
CA VAL A 284 10.18 6.46 -17.95
C VAL A 284 9.53 5.73 -19.11
N LYS A 285 10.22 5.63 -20.26
CA LYS A 285 9.76 4.89 -21.43
C LYS A 285 9.48 3.42 -21.11
N SER A 286 10.36 2.76 -20.35
CA SER A 286 10.19 1.34 -20.00
C SER A 286 8.96 1.09 -19.12
N VAL A 287 8.69 1.95 -18.13
CA VAL A 287 7.52 1.81 -17.25
C VAL A 287 6.23 2.07 -18.03
N ILE A 288 6.21 3.11 -18.87
CA ILE A 288 5.05 3.40 -19.72
C ILE A 288 4.80 2.25 -20.71
N ALA A 289 5.85 1.71 -21.35
CA ALA A 289 5.76 0.58 -22.28
C ALA A 289 5.27 -0.70 -21.60
N GLU A 290 5.73 -0.99 -20.37
CA GLU A 290 5.24 -2.13 -19.58
C GLU A 290 3.75 -1.99 -19.30
N ALA A 291 3.32 -0.82 -18.87
CA ALA A 291 1.93 -0.55 -18.58
C ALA A 291 1.06 -0.67 -19.87
N GLN A 292 1.53 -0.11 -21.01
CA GLN A 292 0.89 -0.27 -22.33
C GLN A 292 0.75 -1.73 -22.75
N HIS A 293 1.79 -2.55 -22.55
CA HIS A 293 1.78 -3.95 -22.92
C HIS A 293 0.72 -4.75 -22.16
N ARG A 294 0.33 -4.30 -20.96
CA ARG A 294 -0.64 -4.99 -20.08
C ARG A 294 -2.08 -4.57 -20.33
N LEU A 295 -2.32 -3.42 -20.95
CA LEU A 295 -3.67 -2.94 -21.23
C LEU A 295 -4.51 -3.93 -22.07
N PRO A 296 -4.00 -4.57 -23.15
CA PRO A 296 -4.76 -5.59 -23.88
C PRO A 296 -5.13 -6.80 -23.03
N LEU A 297 -4.24 -7.24 -22.12
CA LEU A 297 -4.52 -8.35 -21.22
C LEU A 297 -5.67 -8.01 -20.26
N PHE A 298 -5.65 -6.82 -19.68
CA PHE A 298 -6.75 -6.38 -18.82
C PHE A 298 -8.07 -6.25 -19.59
N ARG A 299 -8.05 -5.74 -20.83
CA ARG A 299 -9.24 -5.65 -21.69
C ARG A 299 -9.85 -7.03 -21.92
N ASP A 300 -9.03 -8.02 -22.26
CA ASP A 300 -9.51 -9.37 -22.53
C ASP A 300 -10.06 -10.05 -21.28
N GLN A 301 -9.41 -9.86 -20.12
CA GLN A 301 -9.90 -10.36 -18.84
C GLN A 301 -11.19 -9.65 -18.39
N TRP A 302 -11.28 -8.34 -18.62
CA TRP A 302 -12.47 -7.55 -18.31
C TRP A 302 -13.68 -8.04 -19.07
N ARG A 303 -13.55 -8.25 -20.39
CA ARG A 303 -14.64 -8.79 -21.23
C ARG A 303 -15.11 -10.16 -20.75
N LYS A 304 -14.17 -11.06 -20.46
CA LYS A 304 -14.50 -12.39 -19.93
C LYS A 304 -15.25 -12.31 -18.60
N ALA A 305 -14.77 -11.49 -17.66
CA ALA A 305 -15.42 -11.29 -16.38
C ALA A 305 -16.80 -10.64 -16.53
N GLN A 306 -16.97 -9.72 -17.48
CA GLN A 306 -18.25 -9.10 -17.82
C GLN A 306 -19.25 -10.13 -18.39
N ASP A 307 -18.80 -11.00 -19.30
CA ASP A 307 -19.65 -12.02 -19.95
C ASP A 307 -20.28 -13.01 -18.95
N VAL A 308 -19.62 -13.23 -17.81
CA VAL A 308 -20.07 -14.15 -16.74
C VAL A 308 -20.51 -13.44 -15.46
N ASP A 309 -20.66 -12.11 -15.50
CA ASP A 309 -21.07 -11.28 -14.36
C ASP A 309 -20.18 -11.42 -13.10
N ASP A 310 -18.86 -11.57 -13.28
CA ASP A 310 -17.91 -11.71 -12.17
C ASP A 310 -17.46 -10.36 -11.60
N ARG A 311 -18.28 -9.82 -10.71
CA ARG A 311 -18.06 -8.49 -10.09
C ARG A 311 -16.82 -8.41 -9.21
N ILE A 312 -16.45 -9.51 -8.56
CA ILE A 312 -15.23 -9.56 -7.74
C ILE A 312 -14.02 -9.42 -8.65
N HIS A 313 -13.99 -10.17 -9.75
CA HIS A 313 -12.88 -10.11 -10.69
C HIS A 313 -12.82 -8.76 -11.42
N LEU A 314 -13.96 -8.22 -11.88
CA LEU A 314 -14.03 -6.88 -12.48
C LEU A 314 -13.47 -5.81 -11.55
N TYR A 315 -13.84 -5.81 -10.27
CA TYR A 315 -13.33 -4.86 -9.29
C TYR A 315 -11.80 -4.95 -9.12
N CYS A 316 -11.26 -6.17 -9.07
CA CYS A 316 -9.82 -6.37 -8.97
C CYS A 316 -9.08 -5.93 -10.23
N LEU A 317 -9.62 -6.23 -11.42
CA LEU A 317 -9.05 -5.79 -12.70
C LEU A 317 -9.04 -4.26 -12.80
N ALA A 318 -10.12 -3.60 -12.35
CA ALA A 318 -10.16 -2.13 -12.30
C ALA A 318 -9.04 -1.57 -11.42
N ASN A 319 -8.91 -2.03 -10.18
CA ASN A 319 -7.90 -1.51 -9.27
C ASN A 319 -6.46 -1.77 -9.75
N GLN A 320 -6.20 -2.92 -10.39
CA GLN A 320 -4.90 -3.23 -10.98
C GLN A 320 -4.57 -2.35 -12.18
N ALA A 321 -5.50 -2.21 -13.11
CA ALA A 321 -5.33 -1.37 -14.28
C ALA A 321 -5.17 0.10 -13.89
N LEU A 322 -5.92 0.57 -12.88
CA LEU A 322 -5.73 1.90 -12.33
C LEU A 322 -4.32 2.08 -11.75
N ASN A 323 -3.87 1.15 -10.92
CA ASN A 323 -2.58 1.25 -10.28
C ASN A 323 -1.46 1.34 -11.34
N ASP A 324 -1.56 0.57 -12.42
CA ASP A 324 -0.62 0.64 -13.54
C ASP A 324 -0.67 1.98 -14.28
N LEU A 325 -1.87 2.53 -14.51
CA LEU A 325 -2.05 3.87 -15.10
C LEU A 325 -1.40 4.94 -14.23
N LEU A 326 -1.64 4.90 -12.92
CA LEU A 326 -1.11 5.87 -11.96
C LEU A 326 0.40 5.79 -11.87
N ILE A 327 0.98 4.57 -11.86
CA ILE A 327 2.43 4.39 -11.89
C ILE A 327 3.04 5.02 -13.14
N ALA A 328 2.43 4.79 -14.31
CA ALA A 328 2.88 5.38 -15.56
C ALA A 328 2.75 6.92 -15.56
N LEU A 329 1.64 7.46 -15.04
CA LEU A 329 1.42 8.90 -14.89
C LEU A 329 2.42 9.56 -13.94
N TYR A 330 2.69 8.94 -12.78
CA TYR A 330 3.68 9.46 -11.83
C TYR A 330 5.08 9.44 -12.43
N MET A 331 5.47 8.33 -13.08
CA MET A 331 6.80 8.22 -13.70
C MET A 331 7.01 9.25 -14.80
N ARG A 332 5.97 9.53 -15.58
CA ARG A 332 5.97 10.62 -16.57
C ARG A 332 6.25 11.98 -15.94
N ASN A 333 5.69 12.22 -14.76
CA ASN A 333 5.91 13.45 -13.99
C ASN A 333 7.17 13.41 -13.12
N GLY A 334 8.12 12.52 -13.44
CA GLY A 334 9.39 12.41 -12.72
C GLY A 334 9.24 11.90 -11.29
N ARG A 335 8.13 11.22 -10.95
CA ARG A 335 7.83 10.74 -9.60
C ARG A 335 7.67 9.22 -9.53
N PHE A 336 8.07 8.64 -8.41
CA PHE A 336 7.74 7.25 -8.10
C PHE A 336 6.38 7.15 -7.39
N LEU A 337 5.68 6.05 -7.66
CA LEU A 337 4.47 5.65 -6.95
C LEU A 337 4.56 4.16 -6.65
N SER A 338 4.48 3.76 -5.39
CA SER A 338 4.42 2.35 -4.99
C SER A 338 3.00 1.84 -4.80
N THR A 339 2.10 2.71 -4.33
CA THR A 339 0.69 2.45 -4.07
C THR A 339 -0.08 3.74 -4.31
N PRO A 340 -1.39 3.71 -4.63
CA PRO A 340 -2.15 4.90 -5.01
C PRO A 340 -2.52 5.77 -3.80
N ARG A 341 -1.50 6.18 -3.03
CA ARG A 341 -1.60 7.08 -1.88
C ARG A 341 -1.47 8.51 -2.36
N TRP A 342 -2.28 9.41 -1.80
CA TRP A 342 -2.16 10.86 -2.03
C TRP A 342 -2.36 11.31 -3.48
N VAL A 343 -2.95 10.47 -4.33
CA VAL A 343 -3.23 10.77 -5.75
C VAL A 343 -4.00 12.08 -5.88
N HIS A 344 -4.99 12.30 -5.01
CA HIS A 344 -5.81 13.51 -4.96
C HIS A 344 -5.03 14.79 -4.58
N LYS A 345 -3.87 14.67 -3.91
CA LYS A 345 -2.99 15.81 -3.56
C LYS A 345 -1.89 16.03 -4.59
N ASP A 346 -1.34 14.96 -5.17
CA ASP A 346 -0.22 15.03 -6.09
C ASP A 346 -0.64 15.39 -7.52
N THR A 347 -1.69 14.77 -8.05
CA THR A 347 -2.07 14.93 -9.47
C THR A 347 -2.49 16.36 -9.87
N PRO A 348 -3.07 17.23 -9.00
CA PRO A 348 -3.36 18.61 -9.38
C PRO A 348 -2.13 19.46 -9.70
N VAL A 349 -0.92 19.02 -9.29
CA VAL A 349 0.34 19.74 -9.54
C VAL A 349 1.22 19.06 -10.60
N PHE A 350 0.67 18.09 -11.33
CA PHE A 350 1.39 17.46 -12.44
C PHE A 350 1.38 18.39 -13.65
N ASP A 351 2.57 18.62 -14.22
CA ASP A 351 2.74 19.43 -15.43
C ASP A 351 2.19 18.69 -16.66
N ASP A 352 2.28 17.35 -16.62
CA ASP A 352 1.91 16.47 -17.72
C ASP A 352 0.81 15.50 -17.28
N GLY A 353 -0.35 15.53 -17.94
CA GLY A 353 -1.36 14.50 -17.74
C GLY A 353 -2.72 14.83 -18.36
N PRO A 354 -3.64 13.84 -18.37
CA PRO A 354 -5.03 14.07 -18.74
C PRO A 354 -5.65 15.18 -17.88
N PRO A 355 -6.51 16.05 -18.42
CA PRO A 355 -7.24 17.01 -17.59
C PRO A 355 -8.18 16.27 -16.63
N ASP A 356 -8.31 16.79 -15.40
CA ASP A 356 -9.16 16.26 -14.34
C ASP A 356 -8.97 14.74 -14.10
N VAL A 357 -7.72 14.30 -13.97
CA VAL A 357 -7.39 12.88 -13.73
C VAL A 357 -8.22 12.33 -12.57
N VAL A 358 -8.26 13.00 -11.42
CA VAL A 358 -8.95 12.50 -10.21
C VAL A 358 -10.47 12.35 -10.45
N GLY A 359 -11.11 13.37 -11.04
CA GLY A 359 -12.54 13.31 -11.34
C GLY A 359 -12.88 12.19 -12.33
N ARG A 360 -12.00 11.93 -13.29
CA ARG A 360 -12.15 10.85 -14.28
C ARG A 360 -11.82 9.46 -13.71
N LEU A 361 -10.98 9.38 -12.68
CA LEU A 361 -10.62 8.12 -12.02
C LEU A 361 -11.65 7.64 -11.02
N SER A 362 -12.35 8.54 -10.32
CA SER A 362 -13.31 8.16 -9.28
C SER A 362 -14.37 7.16 -9.77
N PRO A 363 -15.03 7.37 -10.94
CA PRO A 363 -16.04 6.42 -11.46
C PRO A 363 -15.47 5.03 -11.76
N PHE A 364 -14.16 4.94 -12.03
CA PHE A 364 -13.52 3.69 -12.41
C PHE A 364 -13.27 2.76 -11.22
N VAL A 365 -12.82 3.31 -10.09
CA VAL A 365 -12.56 2.53 -8.87
C VAL A 365 -13.72 2.49 -7.88
N ASP A 366 -14.79 3.23 -8.17
CA ASP A 366 -16.03 3.09 -7.43
C ASP A 366 -16.63 1.67 -7.55
N TRP A 367 -17.63 1.38 -6.71
CA TRP A 367 -18.30 0.09 -6.65
C TRP A 367 -18.77 -0.40 -8.04
N ILE A 368 -18.69 -1.69 -8.32
CA ILE A 368 -19.17 -2.25 -9.59
C ILE A 368 -20.68 -2.47 -9.50
N ASN A 369 -21.45 -1.93 -10.44
CA ASN A 369 -22.91 -2.07 -10.55
C ASN A 369 -23.33 -2.82 -11.81
N ASP A 370 -24.63 -3.12 -11.92
CA ASP A 370 -25.21 -3.87 -13.05
C ASP A 370 -25.16 -3.08 -14.37
N GLY A 371 -25.01 -3.80 -15.50
CA GLY A 371 -25.31 -3.28 -16.84
C GLY A 371 -24.22 -2.46 -17.57
N GLU A 372 -24.71 -1.57 -18.46
CA GLU A 372 -23.96 -0.76 -19.45
C GLU A 372 -22.85 0.13 -18.86
N ASP A 373 -22.91 0.41 -17.56
CA ASP A 373 -21.92 1.21 -16.81
C ASP A 373 -20.52 0.59 -16.87
N THR A 374 -20.41 -0.75 -16.88
CA THR A 374 -19.12 -1.45 -16.94
C THR A 374 -18.33 -1.23 -18.22
N THR A 375 -19.00 -1.14 -19.37
CA THR A 375 -18.34 -0.83 -20.65
C THR A 375 -17.90 0.63 -20.69
N ALA A 376 -18.73 1.56 -20.19
CA ALA A 376 -18.38 2.97 -20.09
C ALA A 376 -17.15 3.19 -19.19
N ARG A 377 -17.06 2.48 -18.06
CA ARG A 377 -15.88 2.53 -17.18
C ARG A 377 -14.60 2.10 -17.86
N TRP A 378 -14.65 1.01 -18.61
CA TRP A 378 -13.48 0.54 -19.34
C TRP A 378 -13.06 1.56 -20.43
N GLN A 379 -14.02 2.16 -21.13
CA GLN A 379 -13.75 3.23 -22.11
C GLN A 379 -13.10 4.46 -21.47
N VAL A 380 -13.48 4.83 -20.23
CA VAL A 380 -12.83 5.93 -19.49
C VAL A 380 -11.36 5.60 -19.23
N LEU A 381 -11.05 4.38 -18.76
CA LEU A 381 -9.68 3.94 -18.55
C LEU A 381 -8.88 3.96 -19.87
N GLU A 382 -9.45 3.41 -20.95
CA GLU A 382 -8.78 3.40 -22.26
C GLU A 382 -8.52 4.80 -22.80
N GLY A 383 -9.47 5.72 -22.63
CA GLY A 383 -9.30 7.13 -23.01
C GLY A 383 -8.16 7.80 -22.24
N LEU A 384 -8.15 7.64 -20.90
CA LEU A 384 -7.06 8.13 -20.05
C LEU A 384 -5.70 7.54 -20.43
N TRP A 385 -5.69 6.26 -20.79
CA TRP A 385 -4.49 5.57 -21.24
C TRP A 385 -4.00 6.11 -22.58
N GLY A 386 -4.90 6.25 -23.56
CA GLY A 386 -4.59 6.81 -24.86
C GLY A 386 -3.98 8.20 -24.76
N GLU A 387 -4.59 9.07 -23.96
CA GLU A 387 -4.07 10.41 -23.68
C GLU A 387 -2.67 10.37 -23.03
N LEU A 388 -2.43 9.47 -22.08
CA LEU A 388 -1.10 9.34 -21.46
C LEU A 388 -0.02 8.91 -22.46
N VAL A 389 -0.39 8.04 -23.41
CA VAL A 389 0.50 7.48 -24.44
C VAL A 389 0.79 8.49 -25.54
N ASP A 390 -0.23 9.21 -26.02
CA ASP A 390 -0.09 10.20 -27.09
C ASP A 390 0.84 11.35 -26.69
N LEU A 391 0.98 11.59 -25.39
CA LEU A 391 1.88 12.58 -24.85
C LEU A 391 3.37 12.11 -24.85
N VAL A 392 3.68 10.83 -25.14
CA VAL A 392 5.07 10.34 -25.30
C VAL A 392 5.40 10.26 -26.79
N PRO A 393 6.16 11.22 -27.37
CA PRO A 393 6.78 10.97 -28.66
C PRO A 393 7.77 9.81 -28.48
N LEU A 394 7.48 8.68 -29.12
CA LEU A 394 8.32 7.47 -29.09
C LEU A 394 9.75 7.78 -29.59
#